data_AF-A0A6L8G1Y1-F1
#
_entry.id   AF-A0A6L8G1Y1-F1
#
_cell.length_a   1.000
_cell.length_b   1.000
_cell.length_c   1.000
_cell.angle_alpha   90.00
_cell.angle_beta   90.00
_cell.angle_gamma   90.00
#
_symmetry.space_group_name_H-M   'P 1'
#
loop_
_entity.id
_entity.type
_entity.pdbx_description
1 polymer ?
#
loop_
_entity_poly.entity_id
_entity_poly.type
_entity_poly.pdbx_seq_one_letter_code
_entity_poly.pdbx_strand_id
1 'polypeptide(L)'
;MKLFYVACVVAIAFAACEDKSSLSSTADGDGTPVKIGFLVSGDRITYPNGAKIAVDEVNEGGGLLGRSVELVIQMDIQEAAVAVQAAETMILTDEIVALIGPNRSSHAIEVGAVAQRHGVPMITTAATNPAVTAAGEFVFMAAFTDQFQGRVMAQFAKETLGVNTAAVLTQRGEVYTEGIAEFFIAHFSGFGGDIVAEEFYESGATDFAAQLTSIAAAAPEAVFLSGLPPEVALVTKQARALPLQNAAGEPTLFLGADAWDNPPLFDNEEAAVDVSFCSSHFSPDTD
;
A
#
# COMPACT_ATOMS: atom_id res chain seq x y z
N MET A 1 6.65 -56.66 -76.78
CA MET A 1 5.47 -56.57 -77.66
C MET A 1 4.35 -55.91 -76.88
N LYS A 2 4.04 -54.62 -77.17
CA LYS A 2 2.74 -53.92 -76.89
C LYS A 2 2.34 -53.83 -75.39
N LEU A 3 1.64 -52.86 -74.83
CA LEU A 3 0.94 -51.63 -75.20
C LEU A 3 0.48 -51.03 -73.83
N PHE A 4 0.51 -49.68 -73.66
CA PHE A 4 -0.48 -48.85 -72.93
C PHE A 4 -0.58 -49.00 -71.39
N TYR A 5 -0.89 -48.01 -70.53
CA TYR A 5 -1.22 -46.58 -70.63
C TYR A 5 -1.08 -45.97 -69.20
N VAL A 6 -0.61 -44.71 -69.13
CA VAL A 6 -1.12 -43.58 -68.31
C VAL A 6 -1.27 -43.72 -66.77
N ALA A 7 -0.51 -42.94 -65.99
CA ALA A 7 -1.02 -41.75 -65.26
C ALA A 7 -0.07 -41.27 -64.14
N CYS A 8 0.25 -39.97 -64.19
CA CYS A 8 0.60 -39.03 -63.11
C CYS A 8 1.06 -39.54 -61.73
N VAL A 9 2.32 -39.28 -61.40
CA VAL A 9 2.70 -38.82 -60.04
C VAL A 9 3.68 -37.66 -60.18
N VAL A 10 3.28 -36.52 -59.61
CA VAL A 10 4.01 -35.26 -59.54
C VAL A 10 5.20 -35.43 -58.59
N ALA A 11 6.37 -35.01 -59.04
CA ALA A 11 7.55 -34.82 -58.22
C ALA A 11 7.42 -33.51 -57.41
N ILE A 12 7.91 -33.49 -56.17
CA ILE A 12 8.76 -32.43 -55.64
C ILE A 12 9.62 -33.03 -54.51
N ALA A 13 10.92 -32.83 -54.65
CA ALA A 13 11.97 -33.29 -53.77
C ALA A 13 12.06 -32.43 -52.49
N PHE A 14 12.45 -33.09 -51.41
CA PHE A 14 12.88 -32.49 -50.16
C PHE A 14 14.07 -31.55 -50.38
N ALA A 15 13.94 -30.30 -49.97
CA ALA A 15 15.05 -29.45 -49.55
C ALA A 15 14.67 -28.84 -48.20
N ALA A 16 15.08 -29.51 -47.13
CA ALA A 16 14.99 -28.96 -45.78
C ALA A 16 16.13 -27.93 -45.62
N CYS A 17 15.77 -26.66 -45.61
CA CYS A 17 16.64 -25.58 -45.13
C CYS A 17 16.04 -25.08 -43.81
N GLU A 18 16.81 -25.21 -42.74
CA GLU A 18 16.54 -24.56 -41.46
C GLU A 18 16.53 -23.05 -41.65
N ASP A 19 15.34 -22.43 -41.61
CA ASP A 19 15.22 -20.99 -41.41
C ASP A 19 15.07 -20.70 -39.92
N LYS A 20 16.21 -20.45 -39.27
CA LYS A 20 16.27 -19.57 -38.11
C LYS A 20 15.88 -18.17 -38.57
N SER A 21 14.58 -17.89 -38.55
CA SER A 21 14.06 -16.52 -38.57
C SER A 21 14.44 -15.85 -37.25
N SER A 22 15.68 -15.37 -37.16
CA SER A 22 16.06 -14.33 -36.22
C SER A 22 15.28 -13.07 -36.58
N LEU A 23 14.14 -12.88 -35.92
CA LEU A 23 13.57 -11.54 -35.75
C LEU A 23 14.58 -10.77 -34.92
N SER A 24 15.52 -10.14 -35.62
CA SER A 24 16.32 -9.03 -35.14
C SER A 24 15.36 -7.92 -34.77
N SER A 25 14.89 -7.89 -33.52
CA SER A 25 14.46 -6.65 -32.89
C SER A 25 15.71 -5.78 -32.80
N THR A 26 15.84 -4.83 -33.72
CA THR A 26 16.74 -3.69 -33.55
C THR A 26 16.26 -2.95 -32.31
N ALA A 27 16.81 -3.32 -31.16
CA ALA A 27 16.75 -2.51 -29.95
C ALA A 27 17.64 -1.29 -30.21
N ASP A 28 17.05 -0.24 -30.76
CA ASP A 28 17.63 1.11 -30.87
C ASP A 28 17.64 1.80 -29.49
N GLY A 29 18.16 1.11 -28.48
CA GLY A 29 18.53 1.74 -27.22
C GLY A 29 19.96 2.24 -27.36
N ASP A 30 20.21 3.52 -27.12
CA ASP A 30 21.55 4.12 -27.05
C ASP A 30 22.45 3.53 -25.93
N GLY A 31 22.01 2.48 -25.26
CA GLY A 31 22.65 1.83 -24.12
C GLY A 31 22.44 2.56 -22.79
N THR A 32 21.81 3.74 -22.78
CA THR A 32 21.56 4.51 -21.56
C THR A 32 20.44 3.85 -20.75
N PRO A 33 20.59 3.62 -19.43
CA PRO A 33 19.51 3.06 -18.62
C PRO A 33 18.24 3.94 -18.61
N VAL A 34 17.08 3.31 -18.45
CA VAL A 34 15.82 3.98 -18.13
C VAL A 34 15.77 4.20 -16.62
N LYS A 35 15.81 5.46 -16.18
CA LYS A 35 15.81 5.79 -14.75
C LYS A 35 14.39 5.91 -14.20
N ILE A 36 14.14 5.22 -13.09
CA ILE A 36 12.88 5.29 -12.35
C ILE A 36 13.20 5.78 -10.93
N GLY A 37 12.53 6.84 -10.50
CA GLY A 37 12.66 7.35 -9.14
C GLY A 37 11.92 6.46 -8.16
N PHE A 38 12.47 6.27 -6.97
CA PHE A 38 11.84 5.55 -5.87
C PHE A 38 11.99 6.34 -4.57
N LEU A 39 10.90 6.94 -4.12
CA LEU A 39 10.85 7.74 -2.89
C LEU A 39 10.22 6.95 -1.75
N VAL A 40 10.90 6.92 -0.61
CA VAL A 40 10.42 6.25 0.61
C VAL A 40 10.36 7.23 1.76
N SER A 41 9.18 7.37 2.34
CA SER A 41 8.95 8.08 3.59
C SER A 41 9.24 7.14 4.76
N GLY A 42 10.21 7.52 5.59
CA GLY A 42 10.76 6.67 6.65
C GLY A 42 11.82 5.69 6.17
N ASP A 43 12.26 4.82 7.08
CA ASP A 43 13.47 4.00 6.97
C ASP A 43 13.21 2.52 6.66
N ARG A 44 11.97 2.15 6.30
CA ARG A 44 11.55 0.76 6.09
C ARG A 44 12.20 0.17 4.83
N ILE A 45 13.36 -0.49 5.01
CA ILE A 45 14.20 -1.03 3.94
C ILE A 45 13.53 -2.11 3.06
N THR A 46 12.41 -2.69 3.51
CA THR A 46 11.68 -3.68 2.72
C THR A 46 11.10 -3.09 1.43
N TYR A 47 10.75 -1.80 1.40
CA TYR A 47 10.29 -1.12 0.18
C TYR A 47 11.35 -1.12 -0.93
N PRO A 48 12.57 -0.58 -0.72
CA PRO A 48 13.59 -0.60 -1.77
C PRO A 48 14.09 -2.02 -2.10
N ASN A 49 14.00 -2.98 -1.16
CA ASN A 49 14.33 -4.37 -1.47
C ASN A 49 13.34 -4.99 -2.47
N GLY A 50 12.03 -4.81 -2.26
CA GLY A 50 11.01 -5.29 -3.20
C GLY A 50 11.13 -4.62 -4.57
N ALA A 51 11.40 -3.30 -4.61
CA ALA A 51 11.61 -2.57 -5.85
C ALA A 51 12.83 -3.09 -6.63
N LYS A 52 13.93 -3.40 -5.94
CA LYS A 52 15.13 -3.97 -6.57
C LYS A 52 14.86 -5.35 -7.18
N ILE A 53 14.16 -6.22 -6.46
CA ILE A 53 13.77 -7.54 -7.00
C ILE A 53 12.96 -7.37 -8.30
N ALA A 54 11.96 -6.48 -8.31
CA ALA A 54 11.17 -6.22 -9.51
C ALA A 54 12.02 -5.67 -10.68
N VAL A 55 12.99 -4.81 -10.39
CA VAL A 55 13.90 -4.27 -11.42
C VAL A 55 14.88 -5.32 -11.93
N ASP A 56 15.37 -6.19 -11.07
CA ASP A 56 16.22 -7.32 -11.44
C ASP A 56 15.46 -8.26 -12.39
N GLU A 57 14.21 -8.63 -12.06
CA GLU A 57 13.35 -9.44 -12.94
C GLU A 57 13.11 -8.78 -14.31
N VAL A 58 12.83 -7.47 -14.35
CA VAL A 58 12.65 -6.72 -15.60
C VAL A 58 13.95 -6.71 -16.43
N ASN A 59 15.09 -6.49 -15.79
CA ASN A 59 16.39 -6.44 -16.45
C ASN A 59 16.83 -7.82 -16.98
N GLU A 60 16.63 -8.89 -16.20
CA GLU A 60 16.84 -10.27 -16.63
C GLU A 60 15.96 -10.64 -17.83
N GLY A 61 14.75 -10.06 -17.90
CA GLY A 61 13.83 -10.18 -19.03
C GLY A 61 14.21 -9.38 -20.29
N GLY A 62 15.35 -8.68 -20.29
CA GLY A 62 15.82 -7.85 -21.43
C GLY A 62 15.52 -6.36 -21.30
N GLY A 63 15.02 -5.92 -20.14
CA GLY A 63 14.78 -4.51 -19.82
C GLY A 63 13.56 -3.89 -20.49
N LEU A 64 13.46 -2.56 -20.40
CA LEU A 64 12.37 -1.78 -21.02
C LEU A 64 12.82 -1.28 -22.39
N LEU A 65 12.13 -1.72 -23.45
CA LEU A 65 12.47 -1.37 -24.84
C LEU A 65 13.93 -1.73 -25.19
N GLY A 66 14.46 -2.81 -24.60
CA GLY A 66 15.86 -3.25 -24.78
C GLY A 66 16.90 -2.46 -23.99
N ARG A 67 16.49 -1.59 -23.06
CA ARG A 67 17.36 -0.80 -22.18
C ARG A 67 17.19 -1.28 -20.74
N SER A 68 18.29 -1.37 -19.99
CA SER A 68 18.22 -1.69 -18.56
C SER A 68 17.50 -0.60 -17.77
N VAL A 69 16.84 -0.97 -16.68
CA VAL A 69 16.22 -0.08 -15.71
C VAL A 69 17.21 0.20 -14.57
N GLU A 70 17.28 1.46 -14.16
CA GLU A 70 18.04 1.92 -13.00
C GLU A 70 17.09 2.59 -11.99
N LEU A 71 17.18 2.19 -10.71
CA LEU A 71 16.43 2.84 -9.64
C LEU A 71 17.23 3.99 -9.02
N VAL A 72 16.66 5.18 -9.04
CA VAL A 72 17.16 6.35 -8.29
C VAL A 72 16.40 6.40 -6.97
N ILE A 73 17.04 5.93 -5.89
CA ILE A 73 16.37 5.74 -4.60
C ILE A 73 16.71 6.90 -3.65
N GLN A 74 15.69 7.50 -3.04
CA GLN A 74 15.84 8.29 -1.81
C GLN A 74 14.90 7.77 -0.74
N MET A 75 15.42 7.60 0.48
CA MET A 75 14.70 7.03 1.62
C MET A 75 15.00 7.81 2.90
N ASP A 76 14.36 7.42 4.01
CA ASP A 76 14.42 8.10 5.30
C ASP A 76 13.90 9.54 5.24
N ILE A 77 12.90 9.76 4.38
CA ILE A 77 12.27 11.07 4.24
C ILE A 77 11.16 11.20 5.27
N GLN A 78 11.40 12.02 6.30
CA GLN A 78 10.42 12.25 7.37
C GLN A 78 9.44 13.36 7.01
N GLU A 79 9.91 14.42 6.35
CA GLU A 79 9.12 15.62 6.07
C GLU A 79 8.60 15.67 4.64
N ALA A 80 7.33 16.04 4.44
CA ALA A 80 6.73 16.17 3.11
C ALA A 80 7.48 17.18 2.22
N ALA A 81 7.95 18.29 2.80
CA ALA A 81 8.73 19.29 2.08
C ALA A 81 10.06 18.74 1.54
N VAL A 82 10.68 17.79 2.25
CA VAL A 82 11.91 17.11 1.79
C VAL A 82 11.56 16.14 0.67
N ALA A 83 10.43 15.44 0.74
CA ALA A 83 9.94 14.58 -0.34
C ALA A 83 9.71 15.36 -1.64
N VAL A 84 9.12 16.56 -1.53
CA VAL A 84 8.93 17.47 -2.67
C VAL A 84 10.27 17.86 -3.31
N GLN A 85 11.26 18.26 -2.51
CA GLN A 85 12.60 18.63 -3.01
C GLN A 85 13.31 17.45 -3.67
N ALA A 86 13.18 16.25 -3.08
CA ALA A 86 13.73 15.02 -3.63
C ALA A 86 13.09 14.69 -4.98
N ALA A 87 11.76 14.77 -5.09
CA ALA A 87 11.04 14.55 -6.35
C ALA A 87 11.45 15.56 -7.43
N GLU A 88 11.52 16.84 -7.09
CA GLU A 88 12.02 17.90 -8.01
C GLU A 88 13.43 17.58 -8.52
N THR A 89 14.32 17.14 -7.63
CA THR A 89 15.69 16.77 -7.99
C THR A 89 15.71 15.56 -8.92
N MET A 90 14.96 14.50 -8.59
CA MET A 90 14.90 13.30 -9.42
C MET A 90 14.37 13.61 -10.82
N ILE A 91 13.34 14.45 -10.93
CA ILE A 91 12.73 14.82 -12.21
C ILE A 91 13.67 15.71 -13.03
N LEU A 92 14.19 16.78 -12.43
CA LEU A 92 14.92 17.83 -13.17
C LEU A 92 16.42 17.53 -13.36
N THR A 93 17.02 16.76 -12.47
CA THR A 93 18.47 16.50 -12.46
C THR A 93 18.77 15.04 -12.80
N ASP A 94 18.08 14.09 -12.17
CA ASP A 94 18.30 12.67 -12.47
C ASP A 94 17.61 12.24 -13.77
N GLU A 95 16.66 13.04 -14.28
CA GLU A 95 15.90 12.81 -15.52
C GLU A 95 15.13 11.48 -15.48
N ILE A 96 14.50 11.18 -14.34
CA ILE A 96 13.63 10.00 -14.22
C ILE A 96 12.44 10.08 -15.17
N VAL A 97 12.01 8.94 -15.71
CA VAL A 97 10.83 8.87 -16.60
C VAL A 97 9.53 8.57 -15.86
N ALA A 98 9.63 8.07 -14.62
CA ALA A 98 8.51 7.73 -13.75
C ALA A 98 8.97 7.76 -12.29
N LEU A 99 8.03 7.99 -11.38
CA LEU A 99 8.27 8.05 -9.95
C LEU A 99 7.41 7.02 -9.21
N ILE A 100 8.04 6.22 -8.35
CA ILE A 100 7.35 5.28 -7.46
C ILE A 100 7.43 5.84 -6.03
N GLY A 101 6.29 5.83 -5.33
CA GLY A 101 6.13 6.39 -4.00
C GLY A 101 5.83 7.90 -4.02
N PRO A 102 5.81 8.55 -2.84
CA PRO A 102 6.11 7.99 -1.52
C PRO A 102 4.97 7.14 -0.93
N ASN A 103 5.29 6.40 0.14
CA ASN A 103 4.41 5.44 0.83
C ASN A 103 3.54 6.05 1.94
N ARG A 104 3.65 7.35 2.24
CA ARG A 104 2.77 8.05 3.20
C ARG A 104 1.85 9.00 2.46
N SER A 105 0.57 9.01 2.81
CA SER A 105 -0.46 9.82 2.16
C SER A 105 -0.16 11.33 2.17
N SER A 106 0.28 11.87 3.29
CA SER A 106 0.66 13.29 3.42
C SER A 106 1.78 13.67 2.45
N HIS A 107 2.84 12.86 2.35
CA HIS A 107 3.92 13.07 1.38
C HIS A 107 3.47 12.84 -0.06
N ALA A 108 2.64 11.82 -0.31
CA ALA A 108 2.22 11.42 -1.65
C ALA A 108 1.30 12.45 -2.30
N ILE A 109 0.47 13.15 -1.52
CA ILE A 109 -0.33 14.27 -2.00
C ILE A 109 0.58 15.39 -2.54
N GLU A 110 1.58 15.80 -1.77
CA GLU A 110 2.49 16.89 -2.14
C GLU A 110 3.40 16.51 -3.31
N VAL A 111 3.96 15.28 -3.30
CA VAL A 111 4.78 14.78 -4.41
C VAL A 111 3.94 14.54 -5.67
N GLY A 112 2.68 14.11 -5.53
CA GLY A 112 1.75 13.97 -6.65
C GLY A 112 1.54 15.30 -7.37
N ALA A 113 1.43 16.41 -6.64
CA ALA A 113 1.34 17.74 -7.25
C ALA A 113 2.60 18.13 -8.04
N VAL A 114 3.79 17.72 -7.58
CA VAL A 114 5.06 17.91 -8.30
C VAL A 114 5.08 17.08 -9.59
N ALA A 115 4.77 15.78 -9.49
CA ALA A 115 4.75 14.85 -10.61
C ALA A 115 3.75 15.30 -11.69
N GLN A 116 2.54 15.71 -11.29
CA GLN A 116 1.53 16.25 -12.18
C GLN A 116 2.00 17.53 -12.90
N ARG A 117 2.62 18.47 -12.16
CA ARG A 117 3.10 19.73 -12.74
C ARG A 117 4.16 19.50 -13.83
N HIS A 118 5.00 18.48 -13.67
CA HIS A 118 6.05 18.14 -14.63
C HIS A 118 5.64 17.09 -15.67
N GLY A 119 4.42 16.56 -15.59
CA GLY A 119 3.94 15.51 -16.51
C GLY A 119 4.72 14.19 -16.37
N VAL A 120 5.23 13.90 -15.17
CA VAL A 120 5.93 12.64 -14.88
C VAL A 120 4.93 11.71 -14.19
N PRO A 121 4.69 10.49 -14.71
CA PRO A 121 3.79 9.56 -14.06
C PRO A 121 4.34 9.15 -12.69
N MET A 122 3.50 9.28 -11.67
CA MET A 122 3.76 8.85 -10.30
C MET A 122 2.82 7.72 -9.92
N ILE A 123 3.33 6.67 -9.28
CA ILE A 123 2.53 5.63 -8.67
C ILE A 123 2.94 5.41 -7.22
N THR A 124 2.02 5.60 -6.27
CA THR A 124 2.25 5.20 -4.88
C THR A 124 1.87 3.73 -4.67
N THR A 125 2.64 3.03 -3.84
CA THR A 125 2.44 1.60 -3.54
C THR A 125 1.75 1.35 -2.20
N ALA A 126 1.63 2.35 -1.33
CA ALA A 126 1.10 2.19 0.02
C ALA A 126 0.35 3.41 0.57
N ALA A 127 0.41 4.58 -0.09
CA ALA A 127 -0.45 5.69 0.32
C ALA A 127 -1.87 5.42 -0.18
N THR A 128 -2.83 5.40 0.75
CA THR A 128 -4.21 4.96 0.54
C THR A 128 -5.20 6.13 0.48
N ASN A 129 -4.79 7.35 0.83
CA ASN A 129 -5.72 8.47 0.91
C ASN A 129 -6.18 8.91 -0.50
N PRO A 130 -7.49 9.03 -0.76
CA PRO A 130 -8.01 9.35 -2.10
C PRO A 130 -7.55 10.72 -2.63
N ALA A 131 -7.12 11.64 -1.75
CA ALA A 131 -6.57 12.93 -2.17
C ALA A 131 -5.26 12.80 -2.97
N VAL A 132 -4.53 11.68 -2.86
CA VAL A 132 -3.31 11.44 -3.64
C VAL A 132 -3.60 11.51 -5.14
N THR A 133 -4.61 10.77 -5.60
CA THR A 133 -5.00 10.73 -7.02
C THR A 133 -5.78 11.98 -7.46
N ALA A 134 -6.21 12.83 -6.53
CA ALA A 134 -6.88 14.09 -6.86
C ALA A 134 -5.91 15.14 -7.46
N ALA A 135 -4.60 14.91 -7.38
CA ALA A 135 -3.59 15.79 -7.97
C ALA A 135 -3.70 15.90 -9.50
N GLY A 136 -4.05 14.81 -10.21
CA GLY A 136 -4.31 14.82 -11.64
C GLY A 136 -4.01 13.50 -12.37
N GLU A 137 -4.07 13.53 -13.69
CA GLU A 137 -4.00 12.34 -14.58
C GLU A 137 -2.66 11.62 -14.60
N PHE A 138 -1.59 12.23 -14.10
CA PHE A 138 -0.27 11.59 -13.99
C PHE A 138 -0.07 10.86 -12.65
N VAL A 139 -1.04 10.92 -11.73
CA VAL A 139 -0.87 10.38 -10.36
C VAL A 139 -1.78 9.17 -10.16
N PHE A 140 -1.15 8.04 -9.88
CA PHE A 140 -1.79 6.73 -9.74
C PHE A 140 -1.53 6.13 -8.36
N MET A 141 -2.37 5.16 -8.00
CA MET A 141 -2.29 4.43 -6.73
C MET A 141 -2.41 2.94 -7.03
N ALA A 142 -1.44 2.15 -6.59
CA ALA A 142 -1.51 0.70 -6.59
C ALA A 142 -2.21 0.16 -5.33
N ALA A 143 -2.13 0.92 -4.24
CA ALA A 143 -2.82 0.63 -2.99
C ALA A 143 -4.36 0.69 -3.15
N PHE A 144 -5.10 -0.03 -2.30
CA PHE A 144 -6.52 0.28 -2.11
C PHE A 144 -6.70 1.63 -1.41
N THR A 145 -7.91 2.17 -1.40
CA THR A 145 -8.19 3.49 -0.82
C THR A 145 -8.67 3.40 0.63
N ASP A 146 -8.47 4.49 1.40
CA ASP A 146 -9.03 4.66 2.76
C ASP A 146 -10.52 4.40 2.82
N GLN A 147 -11.26 4.87 1.80
CA GLN A 147 -12.69 4.63 1.69
C GLN A 147 -13.01 3.14 1.56
N PHE A 148 -12.27 2.41 0.73
CA PHE A 148 -12.46 0.98 0.55
C PHE A 148 -12.14 0.22 1.82
N GLN A 149 -10.98 0.47 2.45
CA GLN A 149 -10.60 -0.25 3.66
C GLN A 149 -11.46 0.09 4.86
N GLY A 150 -11.87 1.34 5.05
CA GLY A 150 -12.79 1.74 6.11
C GLY A 150 -14.12 1.00 6.00
N ARG A 151 -14.63 0.83 4.77
CA ARG A 151 -15.81 0.00 4.51
C ARG A 151 -15.57 -1.48 4.84
N VAL A 152 -14.45 -2.05 4.39
CA VAL A 152 -14.12 -3.47 4.64
C VAL A 152 -14.01 -3.75 6.13
N MET A 153 -13.31 -2.90 6.89
CA MET A 153 -13.17 -3.08 8.34
C MET A 153 -14.49 -2.88 9.08
N ALA A 154 -15.32 -1.91 8.70
CA ALA A 154 -16.65 -1.73 9.25
C ALA A 154 -17.56 -2.93 8.96
N GLN A 155 -17.52 -3.46 7.74
CA GLN A 155 -18.28 -4.64 7.35
C GLN A 155 -17.81 -5.88 8.11
N PHE A 156 -16.50 -6.09 8.22
CA PHE A 156 -15.91 -7.19 8.98
C PHE A 156 -16.34 -7.14 10.46
N ALA A 157 -16.28 -5.96 11.09
CA ALA A 157 -16.75 -5.76 12.46
C ALA A 157 -18.22 -6.16 12.62
N LYS A 158 -19.10 -5.63 11.75
CA LYS A 158 -20.55 -5.88 11.81
C LYS A 158 -20.95 -7.31 11.47
N GLU A 159 -20.51 -7.80 10.32
CA GLU A 159 -21.06 -9.00 9.69
C GLU A 159 -20.29 -10.26 10.08
N THR A 160 -18.98 -10.15 10.31
CA THR A 160 -18.13 -11.31 10.66
C THR A 160 -17.96 -11.44 12.16
N LEU A 161 -17.63 -10.34 12.85
CA LEU A 161 -17.42 -10.36 14.30
C LEU A 161 -18.70 -10.16 15.11
N GLY A 162 -19.80 -9.72 14.47
CA GLY A 162 -21.07 -9.48 15.14
C GLY A 162 -21.08 -8.27 16.07
N VAL A 163 -20.09 -7.38 15.95
CA VAL A 163 -19.97 -6.14 16.72
C VAL A 163 -21.15 -5.22 16.37
N ASN A 164 -21.73 -4.58 17.36
CA ASN A 164 -22.81 -3.60 17.27
C ASN A 164 -22.39 -2.25 17.84
N THR A 165 -21.52 -2.20 18.83
CA THR A 165 -20.97 -0.95 19.38
C THR A 165 -19.47 -0.86 19.18
N ALA A 166 -19.00 0.27 18.65
CA ALA A 166 -17.58 0.54 18.51
C ALA A 166 -17.22 1.88 19.14
N ALA A 167 -16.00 1.97 19.68
CA ALA A 167 -15.35 3.25 19.91
C ALA A 167 -14.31 3.49 18.82
N VAL A 168 -13.99 4.75 18.55
CA VAL A 168 -12.93 5.12 17.60
C VAL A 168 -11.88 5.94 18.34
N LEU A 169 -10.63 5.53 18.23
CA LEU A 169 -9.48 6.26 18.76
C LEU A 169 -8.58 6.67 17.61
N THR A 170 -8.47 7.97 17.36
CA THR A 170 -7.81 8.51 16.16
C THR A 170 -6.56 9.31 16.52
N GLN A 171 -5.45 8.99 15.88
CA GLN A 171 -4.27 9.84 15.86
C GLN A 171 -4.53 11.09 15.00
N ARG A 172 -4.28 12.27 15.55
CA ARG A 172 -4.39 13.56 14.85
C ARG A 172 -3.09 13.97 14.18
N GLY A 173 -3.24 14.82 13.17
CA GLY A 173 -2.13 15.43 12.44
C GLY A 173 -1.67 14.62 11.22
N GLU A 174 -2.37 13.54 10.88
CA GLU A 174 -2.11 12.73 9.69
C GLU A 174 -3.41 12.52 8.90
N VAL A 175 -3.42 12.96 7.64
CA VAL A 175 -4.59 12.88 6.75
C VAL A 175 -5.07 11.44 6.53
N TYR A 176 -4.15 10.48 6.66
CA TYR A 176 -4.44 9.06 6.56
C TYR A 176 -5.26 8.56 7.75
N THR A 177 -4.81 8.82 8.99
CA THR A 177 -5.48 8.31 10.20
C THR A 177 -6.83 8.99 10.41
N GLU A 178 -6.91 10.29 10.12
CA GLU A 178 -8.17 11.03 10.17
C GLU A 178 -9.15 10.53 9.10
N GLY A 179 -8.69 10.38 7.85
CA GLY A 179 -9.53 9.94 6.75
C GLY A 179 -10.10 8.53 6.95
N ILE A 180 -9.28 7.56 7.34
CA ILE A 180 -9.78 6.19 7.54
C ILE A 180 -10.74 6.08 8.73
N ALA A 181 -10.53 6.86 9.80
CA ALA A 181 -11.46 6.91 10.93
C ALA A 181 -12.83 7.43 10.49
N GLU A 182 -12.87 8.52 9.70
CA GLU A 182 -14.11 9.06 9.13
C GLU A 182 -14.85 8.03 8.28
N PHE A 183 -14.13 7.31 7.40
CA PHE A 183 -14.76 6.27 6.55
C PHE A 183 -15.26 5.08 7.37
N PHE A 184 -14.51 4.63 8.38
CA PHE A 184 -14.98 3.57 9.29
C PHE A 184 -16.26 3.98 10.01
N ILE A 185 -16.30 5.17 10.63
CA ILE A 185 -17.46 5.71 11.35
C ILE A 185 -18.69 5.74 10.44
N ALA A 186 -18.54 6.30 9.24
CA ALA A 186 -19.63 6.43 8.28
C ALA A 186 -20.16 5.06 7.83
N HIS A 187 -19.27 4.12 7.52
CA HIS A 187 -19.66 2.79 7.05
C HIS A 187 -20.23 1.91 8.18
N PHE A 188 -19.62 1.91 9.36
CA PHE A 188 -20.09 1.12 10.51
C PHE A 188 -21.50 1.56 10.93
N SER A 189 -21.73 2.88 10.98
CA SER A 189 -23.07 3.44 11.23
C SER A 189 -24.05 3.11 10.10
N GLY A 190 -23.60 3.17 8.84
CA GLY A 190 -24.40 2.79 7.67
C GLY A 190 -24.81 1.31 7.66
N PHE A 191 -24.02 0.45 8.30
CA PHE A 191 -24.32 -0.97 8.52
C PHE A 191 -25.10 -1.23 9.82
N GLY A 192 -25.59 -0.17 10.50
CA GLY A 192 -26.42 -0.26 11.70
C GLY A 192 -25.64 -0.55 12.99
N GLY A 193 -24.33 -0.25 13.01
CA GLY A 193 -23.56 -0.18 14.26
C GLY A 193 -23.62 1.21 14.89
N ASP A 194 -23.33 1.29 16.18
CA ASP A 194 -23.30 2.53 16.95
C ASP A 194 -21.86 2.89 17.34
N ILE A 195 -21.45 4.13 17.03
CA ILE A 195 -20.21 4.70 17.57
C ILE A 195 -20.51 5.28 18.96
N VAL A 196 -20.01 4.62 20.01
CA VAL A 196 -20.35 4.96 21.41
C VAL A 196 -19.32 5.87 22.08
N ALA A 197 -18.13 6.01 21.49
CA ALA A 197 -17.12 6.97 21.90
C ALA A 197 -16.20 7.32 20.72
N GLU A 198 -15.80 8.59 20.63
CA GLU A 198 -14.80 9.07 19.69
C GLU A 198 -13.74 9.84 20.48
N GLU A 199 -12.52 9.34 20.48
CA GLU A 199 -11.39 9.89 21.22
C GLU A 199 -10.22 10.16 20.29
N PHE A 200 -9.34 11.06 20.73
CA PHE A 200 -8.21 11.51 19.92
C PHE A 200 -6.92 11.60 20.73
N TYR A 201 -5.80 11.39 20.06
CA TYR A 201 -4.47 11.66 20.57
C TYR A 201 -3.58 12.31 19.50
N GLU A 202 -2.53 12.99 19.94
CA GLU A 202 -1.58 13.65 19.03
C GLU A 202 -0.41 12.71 18.69
N SER A 203 0.19 12.85 17.51
CA SER A 203 1.43 12.12 17.19
C SER A 203 2.52 12.37 18.24
N GLY A 204 3.24 11.31 18.62
CA GLY A 204 4.24 11.33 19.67
C GLY A 204 3.68 11.23 21.10
N ALA A 205 2.36 11.08 21.27
CA ALA A 205 1.77 10.79 22.57
C ALA A 205 2.29 9.45 23.13
N THR A 206 2.51 9.41 24.45
CA THR A 206 2.98 8.21 25.15
C THR A 206 2.07 7.78 26.30
N ASP A 207 1.05 8.57 26.62
CA ASP A 207 0.04 8.32 27.65
C ASP A 207 -1.34 8.48 27.05
N PHE A 208 -2.16 7.43 27.17
CA PHE A 208 -3.51 7.33 26.61
C PHE A 208 -4.56 7.07 27.69
N ALA A 209 -4.21 7.20 28.97
CA ALA A 209 -5.07 6.80 30.08
C ALA A 209 -6.43 7.52 30.09
N ALA A 210 -6.46 8.80 29.73
CA ALA A 210 -7.70 9.58 29.68
C ALA A 210 -8.66 9.06 28.60
N GLN A 211 -8.15 8.88 27.38
CA GLN A 211 -8.91 8.35 26.24
C GLN A 211 -9.40 6.94 26.53
N LEU A 212 -8.51 6.07 27.02
CA LEU A 212 -8.85 4.69 27.34
C LEU A 212 -9.87 4.58 28.49
N THR A 213 -9.83 5.48 29.47
CA THR A 213 -10.84 5.54 30.54
C THR A 213 -12.20 5.96 30.00
N SER A 214 -12.23 6.95 29.11
CA SER A 214 -13.47 7.39 28.43
C SER A 214 -14.08 6.25 27.59
N ILE A 215 -13.24 5.58 26.80
CA ILE A 215 -13.63 4.40 26.00
C ILE A 215 -14.15 3.28 26.90
N ALA A 216 -13.47 2.97 28.01
CA ALA A 216 -13.90 1.93 28.94
C ALA A 216 -15.27 2.25 29.57
N ALA A 217 -15.55 3.51 29.88
CA ALA A 217 -16.84 3.93 30.41
C ALA A 217 -18.00 3.76 29.41
N ALA A 218 -17.71 3.80 28.10
CA ALA A 218 -18.69 3.54 27.04
C ALA A 218 -18.92 2.05 26.77
N ALA A 219 -18.08 1.16 27.33
CA ALA A 219 -18.16 -0.29 27.22
C ALA A 219 -18.39 -0.83 25.77
N PRO A 220 -17.58 -0.40 24.78
CA PRO A 220 -17.74 -0.85 23.40
C PRO A 220 -17.34 -2.33 23.22
N GLU A 221 -17.93 -2.98 22.22
CA GLU A 221 -17.53 -4.32 21.79
C GLU A 221 -16.20 -4.30 21.01
N ALA A 222 -15.92 -3.23 20.27
CA ALA A 222 -14.64 -3.04 19.59
C ALA A 222 -14.12 -1.59 19.69
N VAL A 223 -12.79 -1.43 19.64
CA VAL A 223 -12.13 -0.15 19.37
C VAL A 223 -11.54 -0.21 17.97
N PHE A 224 -11.97 0.69 17.09
CA PHE A 224 -11.24 0.98 15.86
C PHE A 224 -10.15 2.01 16.18
N LEU A 225 -8.89 1.56 16.19
CA LEU A 225 -7.73 2.36 16.50
C LEU A 225 -7.03 2.76 15.20
N SER A 226 -7.33 3.99 14.77
CA SER A 226 -6.74 4.61 13.60
C SER A 226 -5.46 5.34 14.00
N GLY A 227 -4.31 4.67 13.83
CA GLY A 227 -3.03 5.14 14.30
C GLY A 227 -1.84 4.53 13.57
N LEU A 228 -0.66 5.11 13.79
CA LEU A 228 0.61 4.59 13.27
C LEU A 228 1.30 3.66 14.28
N PRO A 229 2.18 2.74 13.82
CA PRO A 229 2.72 1.66 14.66
C PRO A 229 3.33 2.04 16.02
N PRO A 230 4.13 3.11 16.15
CA PRO A 230 4.77 3.44 17.43
C PRO A 230 3.73 3.70 18.54
N GLU A 231 2.71 4.49 18.25
CA GLU A 231 1.63 4.81 19.18
C GLU A 231 0.65 3.65 19.33
N VAL A 232 0.34 2.92 18.24
CA VAL A 232 -0.54 1.74 18.31
C VAL A 232 -0.04 0.75 19.36
N ALA A 233 1.26 0.42 19.35
CA ALA A 233 1.86 -0.49 20.32
C ALA A 233 1.70 -0.02 21.77
N LEU A 234 1.81 1.29 22.01
CA LEU A 234 1.65 1.88 23.35
C LEU A 234 0.18 1.91 23.78
N VAL A 235 -0.73 2.25 22.86
CA VAL A 235 -2.18 2.27 23.11
C VAL A 235 -2.65 0.88 23.50
N THR A 236 -2.34 -0.14 22.70
CA THR A 236 -2.78 -1.52 22.95
C THR A 236 -2.17 -2.08 24.22
N LYS A 237 -0.88 -1.81 24.49
CA LYS A 237 -0.23 -2.16 25.77
C LYS A 237 -0.96 -1.56 26.98
N GLN A 238 -1.25 -0.26 26.94
CA GLN A 238 -1.94 0.43 28.04
C GLN A 238 -3.40 -0.02 28.17
N ALA A 239 -4.09 -0.25 27.05
CA ALA A 239 -5.46 -0.74 27.02
C ALA A 239 -5.60 -2.12 27.67
N ARG A 240 -4.67 -3.04 27.40
CA ARG A 240 -4.69 -4.38 27.99
C ARG A 240 -4.36 -4.41 29.48
N ALA A 241 -3.75 -3.35 30.02
CA ALA A 241 -3.58 -3.16 31.46
C ALA A 241 -4.87 -2.67 32.16
N LEU A 242 -5.89 -2.27 31.41
CA LEU A 242 -7.20 -1.85 31.91
C LEU A 242 -8.23 -2.96 31.71
N PRO A 243 -9.27 -3.06 32.55
CA PRO A 243 -10.38 -3.99 32.36
C PRO A 243 -11.34 -3.49 31.26
N LEU A 244 -10.84 -3.29 30.05
CA LEU A 244 -11.62 -2.90 28.87
C LEU A 244 -12.50 -4.07 28.42
N GLN A 245 -13.80 -3.94 28.70
CA GLN A 245 -14.80 -4.96 28.43
C GLN A 245 -16.08 -4.32 27.90
N ASN A 246 -16.81 -5.08 27.10
CA ASN A 246 -18.15 -4.71 26.67
C ASN A 246 -19.17 -4.86 27.82
N ALA A 247 -20.43 -4.47 27.57
CA ALA A 247 -21.50 -4.58 28.55
C ALA A 247 -21.81 -6.02 29.02
N ALA A 248 -21.37 -7.05 28.26
CA ALA A 248 -21.49 -8.46 28.62
C ALA A 248 -20.31 -8.99 29.45
N GLY A 249 -19.28 -8.16 29.70
CA GLY A 249 -18.06 -8.54 30.43
C GLY A 249 -17.03 -9.28 29.56
N GLU A 250 -17.21 -9.28 28.24
CA GLU A 250 -16.24 -9.86 27.30
C GLU A 250 -15.15 -8.83 26.95
N PRO A 251 -13.90 -9.26 26.70
CA PRO A 251 -12.84 -8.33 26.33
C PRO A 251 -13.17 -7.53 25.06
N THR A 252 -12.94 -6.22 25.09
CA THR A 252 -13.08 -5.37 23.91
C THR A 252 -12.05 -5.74 22.82
N LEU A 253 -12.53 -5.94 21.60
CA LEU A 253 -11.70 -6.24 20.43
C LEU A 253 -10.98 -4.99 19.93
N PHE A 254 -9.81 -5.17 19.30
CA PHE A 254 -9.07 -4.07 18.67
C PHE A 254 -9.03 -4.29 17.17
N LEU A 255 -9.42 -3.25 16.43
CA LEU A 255 -9.44 -3.22 14.98
C LEU A 255 -8.53 -2.09 14.49
N GLY A 256 -7.71 -2.38 13.50
CA GLY A 256 -6.76 -1.45 12.90
C GLY A 256 -6.91 -1.34 11.40
N ALA A 257 -6.04 -0.51 10.84
CA ALA A 257 -5.90 -0.25 9.42
C ALA A 257 -4.66 -0.91 8.83
N ASP A 258 -4.39 -0.70 7.55
CA ASP A 258 -3.20 -1.24 6.86
C ASP A 258 -1.86 -0.83 7.49
N ALA A 259 -1.80 0.32 8.18
CA ALA A 259 -0.60 0.73 8.92
C ALA A 259 -0.21 -0.25 10.03
N TRP A 260 -1.13 -1.09 10.52
CA TRP A 260 -0.82 -2.12 11.51
C TRP A 260 -0.01 -3.27 10.92
N ASP A 261 -0.04 -3.48 9.60
CA ASP A 261 0.72 -4.52 8.90
C ASP A 261 2.24 -4.21 8.87
N ASN A 262 2.80 -4.33 10.05
CA ASN A 262 4.17 -4.02 10.38
C ASN A 262 4.69 -5.14 11.29
N PRO A 263 5.55 -6.06 10.82
CA PRO A 263 6.00 -7.21 11.61
C PRO A 263 6.51 -6.85 13.01
N PRO A 264 7.32 -5.78 13.22
CA PRO A 264 7.67 -5.29 14.56
C PRO A 264 6.51 -5.04 15.53
N LEU A 265 5.30 -4.72 15.05
CA LEU A 265 4.13 -4.55 15.90
C LEU A 265 3.61 -5.91 16.42
N PHE A 266 3.56 -6.91 15.56
CA PHE A 266 3.04 -8.25 15.89
C PHE A 266 4.10 -9.15 16.57
N ASP A 267 5.38 -8.93 16.28
CA ASP A 267 6.50 -9.65 16.91
C ASP A 267 6.81 -9.13 18.33
N ASN A 268 6.24 -7.99 18.71
CA ASN A 268 6.44 -7.39 20.02
C ASN A 268 5.33 -7.83 20.99
N GLU A 269 5.63 -8.81 21.84
CA GLU A 269 4.70 -9.27 22.89
C GLU A 269 4.25 -8.13 23.82
N GLU A 270 5.08 -7.09 24.03
CA GLU A 270 4.70 -5.94 24.85
C GLU A 270 3.62 -5.07 24.19
N ALA A 271 3.46 -5.12 22.87
CA ALA A 271 2.39 -4.39 22.18
C ALA A 271 1.01 -4.98 22.50
N ALA A 272 0.93 -6.24 22.96
CA ALA A 272 -0.32 -6.88 23.40
C ALA A 272 -1.47 -6.80 22.36
N VAL A 273 -1.12 -6.95 21.08
CA VAL A 273 -2.04 -6.93 19.93
C VAL A 273 -2.74 -8.27 19.69
N ASP A 274 -2.64 -9.23 20.62
CA ASP A 274 -3.35 -10.50 20.55
C ASP A 274 -4.86 -10.30 20.36
N VAL A 275 -5.46 -11.14 19.52
CA VAL A 275 -6.90 -11.13 19.19
C VAL A 275 -7.34 -9.77 18.63
N SER A 276 -6.45 -9.13 17.86
CA SER A 276 -6.73 -7.90 17.11
C SER A 276 -6.74 -8.20 15.62
N PHE A 277 -7.40 -7.33 14.84
CA PHE A 277 -7.55 -7.50 13.40
C PHE A 277 -7.21 -6.21 12.67
N CYS A 278 -6.65 -6.29 11.47
CA CYS A 278 -6.41 -5.14 10.62
C CYS A 278 -6.65 -5.48 9.15
N SER A 279 -6.87 -4.46 8.33
CA SER A 279 -6.72 -4.59 6.87
C SER A 279 -5.25 -4.75 6.51
N SER A 280 -4.95 -5.37 5.37
CA SER A 280 -3.62 -5.40 4.77
C SER A 280 -3.74 -5.47 3.25
N HIS A 281 -2.73 -4.93 2.55
CA HIS A 281 -2.59 -5.01 1.09
C HIS A 281 -2.29 -6.42 0.56
N PHE A 282 -1.81 -7.33 1.41
CA PHE A 282 -1.35 -8.64 0.97
C PHE A 282 -1.48 -9.68 2.09
N SER A 283 -1.80 -10.92 1.72
CA SER A 283 -1.69 -12.08 2.62
C SER A 283 -1.05 -13.25 1.88
N PRO A 284 0.01 -13.87 2.42
CA PRO A 284 0.64 -15.02 1.79
C PRO A 284 -0.25 -16.27 1.76
N ASP A 285 -1.34 -16.28 2.52
CA ASP A 285 -2.25 -17.43 2.60
C ASP A 285 -3.36 -17.38 1.53
N THR A 286 -3.45 -16.30 0.75
CA THR A 286 -4.50 -16.08 -0.25
C THR A 286 -4.02 -16.04 -1.70
N ASP A 287 -2.71 -16.07 -1.95
CA ASP A 287 -2.09 -16.05 -3.30
C ASP A 287 -1.22 -17.29 -3.58
#